data_AF-A0A958D706-F1
#
_entry.id   AF-A0A958D706-F1
#
_cell.length_a   1.000
_cell.length_b   1.000
_cell.length_c   1.000
_cell.angle_alpha   90.00
_cell.angle_beta   90.00
_cell.angle_gamma   90.00
#
_symmetry.space_group_name_H-M   'P 1'
#
loop_
_entity.id
_entity.type
_entity.pdbx_description
1 polymer ?
#
loop_
_entity_poly.entity_id
_entity_poly.type
_entity_poly.pdbx_seq_one_letter_code
_entity_poly.pdbx_strand_id
1 'polypeptide(L)' 'ALVEVDVSKLSGKTKRVNITLPERVLNLMDKYASEHGETRSGLITQAAIEYIATRQEFAG' A
#
# COMPACT_ATOMS: atom_id res chain seq x y z
N ALA A 1 -14.05 -6.18 15.81
CA ALA A 1 -14.69 -4.95 15.31
C ALA A 1 -14.38 -4.84 13.82
N LEU A 2 -15.35 -4.47 12.98
CA LEU A 2 -15.13 -4.21 11.56
C LEU A 2 -15.00 -2.69 11.41
N VAL A 3 -13.80 -2.19 11.14
CA VAL A 3 -13.59 -0.77 10.85
C VAL A 3 -13.94 -0.55 9.39
N GLU A 4 -15.03 0.17 9.12
CA GLU A 4 -15.36 0.68 7.79
C GLU A 4 -14.31 1.71 7.40
N VAL A 5 -13.29 1.26 6.67
CA VAL A 5 -12.38 2.15 5.97
C VAL A 5 -13.20 2.80 4.85
N ASP A 6 -13.54 4.08 5.03
CA ASP A 6 -14.21 4.89 4.02
C ASP A 6 -13.27 5.12 2.82
N VAL A 7 -13.31 4.18 1.88
CA VAL A 7 -12.56 4.18 0.63
C VAL A 7 -12.90 5.39 -0.26
N SER A 8 -13.97 6.13 0.01
CA SER A 8 -14.35 7.32 -0.77
C SER A 8 -13.37 8.49 -0.62
N LYS A 9 -12.56 8.48 0.45
CA LYS A 9 -11.48 9.48 0.67
C LYS A 9 -10.21 9.18 -0.12
N LEU A 10 -10.06 7.97 -0.66
CA LEU A 10 -9.09 7.70 -1.72
C LEU A 10 -9.67 8.27 -3.01
N SER A 11 -9.35 9.53 -3.32
CA SER A 11 -9.66 10.15 -4.61
C SER A 11 -9.47 9.14 -5.76
N GLY A 12 -10.51 8.89 -6.58
CA GLY A 12 -10.46 7.92 -7.68
C GLY A 12 -9.47 8.25 -8.81
N LYS A 13 -8.66 9.31 -8.65
CA LYS A 13 -7.61 9.69 -9.59
C LYS A 13 -6.25 9.20 -9.09
N THR A 14 -5.66 8.28 -9.83
CA THR A 14 -4.28 7.84 -9.62
C THR A 14 -3.31 8.99 -9.90
N LYS A 15 -2.38 9.25 -8.96
CA LYS A 15 -1.30 10.24 -9.13
C LYS A 15 0.05 9.51 -9.21
N ARG A 16 0.86 9.83 -10.23
CA ARG A 16 2.25 9.34 -10.33
C ARG A 16 3.15 10.12 -9.38
N VAL A 17 4.01 9.41 -8.66
CA VAL A 17 4.98 9.98 -7.70
C VAL A 17 6.35 9.33 -7.91
N ASN A 18 7.42 10.09 -7.66
CA ASN A 18 8.78 9.57 -7.61
C ASN A 18 9.16 9.32 -6.15
N ILE A 19 9.66 8.13 -5.84
CA ILE A 19 10.05 7.73 -4.48
C ILE A 19 11.39 7.00 -4.51
N THR A 20 12.09 7.00 -3.38
CA THR A 20 13.33 6.23 -3.17
C THR A 20 13.04 5.08 -2.22
N LEU A 21 13.44 3.86 -2.60
CA LEU A 21 13.32 2.65 -1.81
C LEU A 21 14.68 1.93 -1.78
N PRO A 22 15.01 1.20 -0.70
CA PRO A 22 16.20 0.34 -0.69
C PRO A 22 16.12 -0.71 -1.81
N GLU A 23 17.24 -0.95 -2.50
CA GLU A 23 17.32 -1.89 -3.64
C GLU A 23 16.80 -3.28 -3.28
N ARG A 24 17.19 -3.80 -2.10
CA ARG A 24 16.71 -5.10 -1.60
C ARG A 24 15.19 -5.17 -1.52
N VAL A 25 14.53 -4.09 -1.12
CA VAL A 25 13.06 -4.04 -1.02
C VAL A 25 12.42 -4.01 -2.40
N LEU A 26 12.98 -3.24 -3.33
CA LEU A 26 12.55 -3.23 -4.74
C LEU A 26 12.60 -4.63 -5.35
N ASN A 27 13.72 -5.35 -5.18
CA ASN A 27 13.88 -6.70 -5.71
C ASN A 27 12.86 -7.70 -5.11
N LEU A 28 12.57 -7.57 -3.81
CA LEU A 28 11.55 -8.41 -3.15
C LEU A 28 10.15 -8.12 -3.69
N MET A 29 9.81 -6.84 -3.85
CA MET A 29 8.53 -6.43 -4.41
C MET A 29 8.35 -6.92 -5.83
N ASP A 30 9.39 -6.85 -6.66
CA ASP A 30 9.36 -7.31 -8.05
C ASP A 30 9.09 -8.80 -8.16
N LYS A 31 9.81 -9.58 -7.35
CA LYS A 31 9.64 -11.03 -7.30
C LYS A 31 8.23 -11.39 -6.86
N TYR A 32 7.73 -10.77 -5.78
CA TYR A 32 6.38 -11.04 -5.30
C TYR A 32 5.33 -10.65 -6.35
N ALA A 33 5.49 -9.47 -6.96
CA ALA A 33 4.58 -8.96 -7.97
C ALA A 33 4.48 -9.89 -9.19
N SER A 34 5.61 -10.37 -9.69
CA SER A 34 5.63 -11.28 -10.84
C SER A 34 5.04 -12.66 -10.53
N GLU A 35 5.26 -13.19 -9.32
CA GLU A 35 4.74 -14.49 -8.89
C GLU A 35 3.21 -14.47 -8.64
N HIS A 36 2.63 -13.33 -8.28
CA HIS A 36 1.22 -13.21 -7.87
C HIS A 36 0.35 -12.40 -8.84
N GLY A 37 0.90 -11.91 -9.95
CA GLY A 37 0.16 -11.06 -10.90
C GLY A 37 -0.17 -9.67 -10.36
N GLU A 38 0.63 -9.19 -9.40
CA GLU A 38 0.45 -7.92 -8.71
C GLU A 38 1.31 -6.80 -9.31
N THR A 39 1.17 -5.56 -8.81
CA THR A 39 2.03 -4.44 -9.20
C THR A 39 2.73 -3.82 -8.00
N ARG A 40 3.92 -3.22 -8.20
CA ARG A 40 4.63 -2.47 -7.14
C ARG A 40 3.73 -1.44 -6.46
N SER A 41 2.96 -0.68 -7.25
CA SER A 41 2.04 0.34 -6.75
C SER A 41 0.87 -0.25 -5.97
N GLY A 42 0.33 -1.39 -6.41
CA GLY A 42 -0.70 -2.12 -5.67
C GLY A 42 -0.21 -2.58 -4.30
N LEU A 43 0.98 -3.20 -4.26
CA LEU A 43 1.61 -3.66 -3.01
C LEU A 43 1.85 -2.51 -2.03
N ILE A 44 2.43 -1.39 -2.47
CA ILE A 44 2.64 -0.21 -1.61
C ILE A 44 1.31 0.33 -1.11
N THR A 45 0.28 0.38 -1.97
CA THR A 45 -1.05 0.88 -1.60
C THR A 45 -1.66 0.03 -0.49
N GLN A 46 -1.63 -1.30 -0.65
CA GLN A 46 -2.15 -2.23 0.34
C GLN A 46 -1.40 -2.12 1.68
N ALA A 47 -0.06 -2.15 1.63
CA ALA A 47 0.77 -2.02 2.83
C ALA A 47 0.55 -0.68 3.54
N ALA A 48 0.37 0.41 2.80
CA ALA A 48 0.11 1.73 3.37
C ALA A 48 -1.26 1.78 4.07
N ILE A 49 -2.31 1.23 3.45
CA ILE A 49 -3.65 1.16 4.05
C ILE A 49 -3.63 0.35 5.34
N GLU A 50 -3.05 -0.84 5.32
CA GLU A 50 -2.94 -1.71 6.49
C GLU A 50 -2.13 -1.06 7.62
N TYR A 51 -0.99 -0.44 7.29
CA TYR A 51 -0.15 0.27 8.25
C TYR A 51 -0.86 1.46 8.90
N ILE A 52 -1.61 2.24 8.12
CA ILE A 52 -2.39 3.38 8.62
C ILE A 52 -3.53 2.89 9.51
N ALA A 53 -4.30 1.89 9.08
CA ALA A 53 -5.41 1.34 9.84
C ALA A 53 -4.93 0.83 11.22
N THR A 54 -3.88 0.01 11.22
CA THR A 54 -3.28 -0.52 12.45
C THR A 54 -2.87 0.61 13.40
N ARG A 55 -2.29 1.71 12.90
CA ARG A 55 -1.85 2.83 13.75
C ARG A 55 -2.96 3.76 14.22
N GLN A 56 -4.06 3.86 13.47
CA GLN A 56 -5.22 4.65 13.89
C GLN A 56 -5.99 3.94 15.02
N GLU A 57 -6.01 2.61 15.04
CA GLU A 57 -6.62 1.84 16.14
C GLU A 57 -5.89 2.03 17.48
N PHE A 58 -4.58 2.30 17.49
CA PHE A 58 -3.83 2.61 18.71
C PHE A 58 -3.96 4.06 19.19
N ALA A 59 -4.55 4.95 18.38
CA ALA A 59 -4.70 6.37 18.68
C ALA A 59 -6.13 6.74 19.15
N GLY A 60 -7.01 5.74 19.33
CA GLY A 60 -8.40 5.90 19.76
C GLY A 60 -8.65 5.35 21.16
#